data_AF-A0A957NK94-F1
#
_entry.id   AF-A0A957NK94-F1
#
_cell.length_a   1.000
_cell.length_b   1.000
_cell.length_c   1.000
_cell.angle_alpha   90.00
_cell.angle_beta   90.00
_cell.angle_gamma   90.00
#
_symmetry.space_group_name_H-M   'P 1'
#
loop_
_entity.id
_entity.type
_entity.pdbx_description
1 polymer ?
#
loop_
_entity_poly.entity_id
_entity_poly.type
_entity_poly.pdbx_seq_one_letter_code
_entity_poly.pdbx_strand_id
1 'polypeptide(L)'
;MTENREQQNHASFLRELPAEEAQQLAATVRTLVADDMTIEAIQTTRDQRQGSVVVHGRLRKPSYEVFSRWLVELNKRGYTPMLRPRRETLSEVTGHASPVDEDEVSLQILAGVAPKEASNPWINLVLFVITVVSTLWVGALSELPDVAQLDLGATLLPQNLIQGWPFALTLLGILTAHEFGHYFAARYHKVAVTLPYFIPMPLGFGTLGAFIRLKEPVPDRRKLFDIGVAGQLAGLVLAIPLLFIGLRYTPIGTVPAGQPYMLEGNSILYYAAKTFTFGRPLPDPVT
;
A
#
# COMPACT_ATOMS: atom_id res chain seq x y z
N MET A 1 14.20 14.27 -5.63
CA MET A 1 14.25 15.55 -4.86
C MET A 1 13.20 15.63 -3.74
N THR A 2 12.22 14.71 -3.69
CA THR A 2 11.14 14.63 -2.69
C THR A 2 11.51 13.90 -1.40
N GLU A 3 12.47 12.97 -1.45
CA GLU A 3 12.94 12.18 -0.28
C GLU A 3 13.61 13.06 0.81
N ASN A 4 14.25 14.16 0.39
CA ASN A 4 14.89 15.12 1.30
C ASN A 4 13.88 15.98 2.09
N ARG A 5 12.64 16.12 1.60
CA ARG A 5 11.61 16.96 2.24
C ARG A 5 10.85 16.22 3.34
N GLU A 6 10.63 14.91 3.17
CA GLU A 6 10.04 14.06 4.21
C GLU A 6 11.01 13.81 5.37
N GLN A 7 12.31 13.63 5.09
CA GLN A 7 13.34 13.54 6.13
C GLN A 7 13.50 14.87 6.90
N GLN A 8 13.38 16.02 6.23
CA GLN A 8 13.40 17.33 6.89
C GLN A 8 12.20 17.57 7.80
N ASN A 9 11.00 17.11 7.42
CA ASN A 9 9.82 17.21 8.29
C ASN A 9 9.84 16.20 9.45
N HIS A 10 10.43 15.01 9.26
CA HIS A 10 10.62 14.05 10.36
C HIS A 10 11.61 14.58 11.41
N ALA A 11 12.64 15.32 10.98
CA ALA A 11 13.64 15.90 11.86
C ALA A 11 13.12 17.07 12.72
N SER A 12 11.99 17.71 12.38
CA SER A 12 11.48 18.87 13.13
C SER A 12 10.76 18.51 14.43
N PHE A 13 10.41 17.23 14.64
CA PHE A 13 9.78 16.74 15.87
C PHE A 13 10.79 16.14 16.85
N LEU A 14 12.03 15.98 16.42
CA LEU A 14 13.09 15.39 17.21
C LEU A 14 13.78 16.47 18.03
N ARG A 15 13.79 16.30 19.35
CA ARG A 15 14.47 17.22 20.27
C ARG A 15 15.93 16.82 20.40
N GLU A 16 16.80 17.79 20.62
CA GLU A 16 18.14 17.50 21.14
C GLU A 16 18.04 16.77 22.48
N LEU A 17 18.90 15.78 22.66
CA LEU A 17 19.02 14.93 23.86
C LEU A 17 20.24 15.40 24.68
N PRO A 18 20.04 16.10 25.81
CA PRO A 18 21.11 16.49 26.71
C PRO A 18 21.90 15.28 27.21
N ALA A 19 23.19 15.46 27.53
CA ALA A 19 24.08 14.37 27.92
C ALA A 19 23.61 13.59 29.16
N GLU A 20 23.05 14.27 30.16
CA GLU A 20 22.51 13.62 31.36
C GLU A 20 21.25 12.81 31.04
N GLU A 21 20.36 13.34 30.20
CA GLU A 21 19.15 12.66 29.77
C GLU A 21 19.49 11.43 28.91
N ALA A 22 20.49 11.53 28.04
CA ALA A 22 20.97 10.41 27.23
C ALA A 22 21.56 9.27 28.08
N GLN A 23 22.24 9.59 29.18
CA GLN A 23 22.75 8.58 30.13
C GLN A 23 21.61 7.91 30.93
N GLN A 24 20.64 8.68 31.40
CA GLN A 24 19.46 8.14 32.08
C GLN A 24 18.60 7.27 31.15
N LEU A 25 18.45 7.70 29.89
CA LEU A 25 17.78 6.95 28.84
C LEU A 25 18.53 5.65 28.56
N ALA A 26 19.86 5.67 28.42
CA ALA A 26 20.66 4.46 28.24
C ALA A 26 20.48 3.44 29.38
N ALA A 27 20.44 3.90 30.63
CA ALA A 27 20.18 3.03 31.78
C ALA A 27 18.75 2.44 31.75
N THR A 28 17.76 3.27 31.42
CA THR A 28 16.35 2.86 31.30
C THR A 28 16.14 1.84 30.17
N VAL A 29 16.77 2.07 29.02
CA VAL A 29 16.65 1.20 27.86
C VAL A 29 17.34 -0.13 28.15
N ARG A 30 18.50 -0.10 28.81
CA ARG A 30 19.22 -1.31 29.24
C ARG A 30 18.32 -2.22 30.07
N THR A 31 17.56 -1.69 31.01
CA THR A 31 16.62 -2.50 31.82
C THR A 31 15.41 -2.96 31.02
N LEU A 32 14.87 -2.12 30.13
CA LEU A 32 13.72 -2.45 29.30
C LEU A 32 13.99 -3.59 28.31
N VAL A 33 15.20 -3.65 27.74
CA VAL A 33 15.54 -4.61 26.68
C VAL A 33 16.30 -5.85 27.18
N ALA A 34 16.79 -5.86 28.42
CA ALA A 34 17.63 -6.93 28.97
C ALA A 34 17.02 -8.33 28.87
N ASP A 35 15.71 -8.46 29.07
CA ASP A 35 15.00 -9.75 29.04
C ASP A 35 14.79 -10.28 27.61
N ASP A 36 14.84 -9.38 26.63
CA ASP A 36 14.38 -9.60 25.27
C ASP A 36 15.54 -9.56 24.24
N MET A 37 16.69 -8.99 24.62
CA MET A 37 17.87 -8.79 23.77
C MET A 37 19.17 -8.93 24.59
N THR A 38 20.14 -9.67 24.04
CA THR A 38 21.52 -9.70 24.57
C THR A 38 22.24 -8.44 24.14
N ILE A 39 22.64 -7.60 25.09
CA ILE A 39 23.27 -6.31 24.83
C ILE A 39 24.78 -6.49 24.65
N GLU A 40 25.30 -6.11 23.50
CA GLU A 40 26.74 -6.13 23.18
C GLU A 40 27.39 -4.77 23.46
N ALA A 41 26.72 -3.69 23.07
CA ALA A 41 27.20 -2.33 23.30
C ALA A 41 26.05 -1.34 23.41
N ILE A 42 26.23 -0.29 24.21
CA ILE A 42 25.34 0.87 24.23
C ILE A 42 26.20 2.09 23.90
N GLN A 43 25.88 2.76 22.81
CA GLN A 43 26.55 3.96 22.36
C GLN A 43 25.59 5.15 22.46
N THR A 44 25.98 6.15 23.24
CA THR A 44 25.39 7.49 23.15
C THR A 44 26.13 8.24 22.06
N THR A 45 25.49 8.42 20.89
CA THR A 45 26.12 9.19 19.81
C THR A 45 26.14 10.67 20.18
N ARG A 46 27.31 11.31 20.03
CA ARG A 46 27.52 12.74 20.22
C ARG A 46 27.56 13.46 18.87
N ASP A 47 26.70 13.08 17.93
CA ASP A 47 26.67 13.79 16.65
C ASP A 47 25.93 15.13 16.82
N GLN A 48 26.53 16.21 16.32
CA GLN A 48 26.33 17.62 16.72
C GLN A 48 24.93 18.21 16.44
N ARG A 49 23.93 17.38 16.10
CA ARG A 49 22.57 17.83 15.78
C ARG A 49 21.45 16.97 16.36
N GLN A 50 21.73 15.73 16.81
CA GLN A 50 20.71 14.82 17.35
C GLN A 50 21.37 13.83 18.33
N GLY A 51 21.27 14.10 19.63
CA GLY A 51 21.60 13.08 20.63
C GLY A 51 20.71 11.86 20.40
N SER A 52 21.30 10.67 20.25
CA SER A 52 20.55 9.42 20.16
C SER A 52 21.27 8.32 20.94
N VAL A 53 20.47 7.43 21.52
CA VAL A 53 20.98 6.25 22.21
C VAL A 53 20.85 5.08 21.25
N VAL A 54 21.97 4.47 20.90
CA VAL A 54 22.03 3.29 20.03
C VAL A 54 22.41 2.08 20.88
N VAL A 55 21.55 1.08 20.92
CA VAL A 55 21.80 -0.20 21.60
C VAL A 55 22.05 -1.26 20.56
N HIS A 56 23.19 -1.91 20.69
CA HIS A 56 23.69 -2.95 19.80
C HIS A 56 23.61 -4.30 20.48
N GLY A 57 23.14 -5.31 19.76
CA GLY A 57 23.12 -6.67 20.29
C GLY A 57 22.25 -7.63 19.50
N ARG A 58 21.99 -8.78 20.11
CA ARG A 58 21.28 -9.91 19.48
C ARG A 58 19.94 -10.17 20.14
N LEU A 59 18.87 -10.23 19.36
CA LEU A 59 17.53 -10.52 19.87
C LEU A 59 17.42 -11.95 20.40
N ARG A 60 16.76 -12.12 21.55
CA ARG A 60 16.47 -13.46 22.13
C ARG A 60 15.11 -13.99 21.72
N LYS A 61 14.21 -13.08 21.34
CA LYS A 61 12.87 -13.34 20.86
C LYS A 61 12.68 -12.65 19.52
N PRO A 62 11.70 -13.07 18.71
CA PRO A 62 11.43 -12.42 17.44
C PRO A 62 11.23 -10.90 17.63
N SER A 63 11.89 -10.11 16.77
CA SER A 63 11.89 -8.63 16.81
C SER A 63 10.50 -8.03 16.97
N TYR A 64 9.51 -8.68 16.39
CA TYR A 64 8.15 -8.22 16.34
C TYR A 64 7.37 -8.29 17.66
N GLU A 65 7.73 -9.26 18.51
CA GLU A 65 7.10 -9.43 19.82
C GLU A 65 7.63 -8.37 20.80
N VAL A 66 8.92 -8.09 20.71
CA VAL A 66 9.63 -7.23 21.65
C VAL A 66 9.56 -5.76 21.25
N PHE A 67 9.65 -5.45 19.95
CA PHE A 67 9.63 -4.07 19.46
C PHE A 67 8.30 -3.36 19.72
N SER A 68 7.17 -4.06 19.59
CA SER A 68 5.85 -3.46 19.87
C SER A 68 5.71 -3.04 21.33
N ARG A 69 6.22 -3.86 22.27
CA ARG A 69 6.28 -3.52 23.71
C ARG A 69 7.21 -2.34 23.97
N TRP A 70 8.42 -2.35 23.38
CA TRP A 70 9.38 -1.26 23.53
C TRP A 70 8.85 0.05 22.95
N LEU A 71 8.19 0.01 21.80
CA LEU A 71 7.57 1.17 21.16
C LEU A 71 6.53 1.83 22.06
N VAL A 72 5.65 1.05 22.69
CA VAL A 72 4.64 1.58 23.61
C VAL A 72 5.31 2.23 24.84
N GLU A 73 6.29 1.56 25.43
CA GLU A 73 6.92 2.02 26.67
C GLU A 73 7.83 3.23 26.46
N LEU A 74 8.54 3.29 25.32
CA LEU A 74 9.38 4.44 24.97
C LEU A 74 8.56 5.63 24.48
N ASN A 75 7.48 5.42 23.71
CA ASN A 75 6.59 6.50 23.31
C ASN A 75 5.92 7.18 24.51
N LYS A 76 5.53 6.42 25.55
CA LYS A 76 5.00 7.00 26.82
C LYS A 76 6.00 7.95 27.48
N ARG A 77 7.29 7.72 27.27
CA ARG A 77 8.40 8.49 27.84
C ARG A 77 8.90 9.59 26.91
N GLY A 78 8.26 9.78 25.75
CA GLY A 78 8.63 10.83 24.81
C GLY A 78 9.71 10.43 23.80
N TYR A 79 10.03 9.14 23.65
CA TYR A 79 11.10 8.65 22.77
C TYR A 79 10.56 7.74 21.66
N THR A 80 11.13 7.85 20.46
CA THR A 80 10.80 6.97 19.33
C THR A 80 11.92 5.95 19.12
N PRO A 81 11.66 4.64 19.32
CA PRO A 81 12.60 3.58 18.95
C PRO A 81 12.52 3.24 17.46
N MET A 82 13.68 3.00 16.86
CA MET A 82 13.86 2.47 15.52
C MET A 82 14.76 1.25 15.59
N LEU A 83 14.24 0.09 15.18
CA LEU A 83 15.04 -1.12 15.05
C LEU A 83 15.60 -1.22 13.64
N ARG A 84 16.91 -1.39 13.50
CA ARG A 84 17.56 -1.62 12.21
C ARG A 84 18.39 -2.92 12.30
N PRO A 85 18.37 -3.79 11.29
CA PRO A 85 19.32 -4.89 11.22
C PRO A 85 20.74 -4.32 11.10
N ARG A 86 21.71 -4.92 11.80
CA ARG A 86 23.11 -4.50 11.68
C ARG A 86 23.60 -4.92 10.30
N ARG A 87 23.65 -3.97 9.37
CA ARG A 87 24.54 -4.11 8.21
C ARG A 87 25.94 -3.87 8.73
N GLU A 88 26.78 -4.90 8.76
CA GLU A 88 28.22 -4.65 8.77
C GLU A 88 28.50 -3.62 7.67
N THR A 89 29.07 -2.49 8.06
CA THR A 89 29.66 -1.54 7.12
C THR A 89 30.51 -2.33 6.15
N LEU A 90 30.16 -2.26 4.86
CA LEU A 90 30.91 -2.83 3.74
C LEU A 90 32.41 -2.74 4.03
N SER A 91 33.05 -3.88 4.28
CA SER A 91 34.49 -3.95 4.17
C SER A 91 34.80 -3.84 2.68
N GLU A 92 35.20 -2.64 2.23
CA GLU A 92 35.56 -2.31 0.84
C GLU A 92 36.66 -3.22 0.25
N VAL A 93 37.23 -4.12 1.06
CA VAL A 93 38.39 -4.94 0.71
C VAL A 93 38.02 -6.34 0.18
N THR A 94 36.78 -6.81 0.39
CA THR A 94 36.35 -8.14 -0.07
C THR A 94 34.88 -8.09 -0.47
N GLY A 95 34.58 -8.08 -1.77
CA GLY A 95 33.23 -7.93 -2.35
C GLY A 95 32.24 -9.07 -2.09
N HIS A 96 32.25 -9.68 -0.90
CA HIS A 96 31.29 -10.67 -0.45
C HIS A 96 30.43 -10.02 0.64
N ALA A 97 29.13 -9.86 0.38
CA ALA A 97 28.18 -9.48 1.41
C ALA A 97 28.10 -10.62 2.43
N SER A 98 28.53 -10.37 3.68
CA SER A 98 28.26 -11.26 4.81
C SER A 98 26.75 -11.57 4.87
N PRO A 99 26.33 -12.80 5.20
CA PRO A 99 24.92 -13.09 5.45
C PRO A 99 24.39 -12.14 6.51
N VAL A 100 23.27 -11.45 6.23
CA VAL A 100 22.61 -10.61 7.24
C VAL A 100 22.05 -11.53 8.31
N ASP A 101 22.68 -11.56 9.48
CA ASP A 101 22.17 -12.25 10.65
C ASP A 101 20.93 -11.49 11.15
N GLU A 102 19.73 -12.05 10.92
CA GLU A 102 18.46 -11.37 11.24
C GLU A 102 18.30 -11.07 12.75
N ASP A 103 19.06 -11.77 13.60
CA ASP A 103 19.04 -11.59 15.04
C ASP A 103 19.93 -10.44 15.51
N GLU A 104 20.88 -9.99 14.70
CA GLU A 104 21.81 -8.92 15.05
C GLU A 104 21.21 -7.55 14.69
N VAL A 105 20.91 -6.75 15.71
CA VAL A 105 20.13 -5.51 15.55
C VAL A 105 20.80 -4.32 16.22
N SER A 106 20.51 -3.14 15.68
CA SER A 106 20.73 -1.84 16.32
C SER A 106 19.39 -1.19 16.63
N LEU A 107 19.13 -0.97 17.91
CA LEU A 107 17.99 -0.21 18.40
C LEU A 107 18.43 1.24 18.60
N GLN A 108 18.01 2.12 17.68
CA GLN A 108 18.27 3.55 17.76
C GLN A 108 17.08 4.25 18.42
N ILE A 109 17.33 5.10 19.41
CA ILE A 109 16.29 5.78 20.18
C ILE A 109 16.51 7.28 20.02
N LEU A 110 15.48 7.96 19.50
CA LEU A 110 15.48 9.39 19.25
C LEU A 110 14.52 10.08 20.23
N ALA A 111 14.86 11.29 20.70
CA ALA A 111 13.96 12.09 21.52
C ALA A 111 12.91 12.80 20.67
N GLY A 112 11.65 12.72 21.11
CA GLY A 112 10.48 13.11 20.36
C GLY A 112 9.64 11.88 20.00
N VAL A 113 8.32 12.05 20.02
CA VAL A 113 7.37 11.04 19.53
C VAL A 113 6.95 11.48 18.13
N ALA A 114 7.29 10.68 17.11
CA ALA A 114 6.77 10.93 15.78
C ALA A 114 5.23 10.94 15.86
N PRO A 115 4.55 12.03 15.44
CA PRO A 115 3.10 12.12 15.57
C PRO A 115 2.45 10.97 14.81
N LYS A 116 1.52 10.28 15.47
CA LYS A 116 0.69 9.26 14.83
C LYS A 116 -0.20 9.98 13.82
N GLU A 117 0.21 10.05 12.56
CA GLU A 117 -0.50 10.81 11.51
C GLU A 117 -1.98 10.41 11.50
N ALA A 118 -2.84 11.33 11.93
CA ALA A 118 -4.27 11.13 11.88
C ALA A 118 -4.71 11.22 10.41
N SER A 119 -5.16 10.10 9.85
CA SER A 119 -5.75 10.08 8.51
C SER A 119 -7.06 10.87 8.56
N ASN A 120 -7.12 12.01 7.86
CA ASN A 120 -8.34 12.81 7.77
C ASN A 120 -9.33 12.14 6.80
N PRO A 121 -10.45 11.56 7.30
CA PRO A 121 -11.39 10.80 6.46
C PRO A 121 -12.06 11.67 5.38
N TRP A 122 -12.08 13.00 5.56
CA TRP A 122 -12.61 13.92 4.56
C TRP A 122 -11.80 13.88 3.25
N ILE A 123 -10.47 13.73 3.34
CA ILE A 123 -9.60 13.63 2.16
C ILE A 123 -9.97 12.37 1.36
N ASN A 124 -10.18 11.25 2.06
CA ASN A 124 -10.57 9.99 1.43
C ASN A 124 -11.91 10.11 0.71
N LEU A 125 -12.88 10.81 1.33
CA LEU A 125 -14.19 11.04 0.73
C LEU A 125 -14.10 11.92 -0.52
N VAL A 126 -13.38 13.04 -0.45
CA VAL A 126 -13.20 13.94 -1.60
C VAL A 126 -12.52 13.21 -2.76
N LEU A 127 -11.44 12.47 -2.48
CA LEU A 127 -10.74 11.66 -3.48
C LEU A 127 -11.65 10.59 -4.09
N PHE A 128 -12.46 9.92 -3.27
CA PHE A 128 -13.43 8.94 -3.75
C PHE A 128 -14.46 9.58 -4.69
N VAL A 129 -15.06 10.73 -4.30
CA VAL A 129 -16.04 11.44 -5.14
C VAL A 129 -15.43 11.87 -6.47
N ILE A 130 -14.22 12.43 -6.47
CA ILE A 130 -13.53 12.79 -7.71
C ILE A 130 -13.27 11.55 -8.57
N THR A 131 -12.90 10.42 -7.95
CA THR A 131 -12.66 9.16 -8.66
C THR A 131 -13.95 8.60 -9.27
N VAL A 132 -15.08 8.71 -8.58
CA VAL A 132 -16.41 8.33 -9.11
C VAL A 132 -16.75 9.17 -10.35
N VAL A 133 -16.61 10.49 -10.27
CA VAL A 133 -16.88 11.38 -11.42
C VAL A 133 -15.95 11.06 -12.58
N SER A 134 -14.66 10.88 -12.29
CA SER A 134 -13.63 10.54 -13.27
C SER A 134 -13.89 9.20 -13.98
N THR A 135 -14.26 8.15 -13.23
CA THR A 135 -14.57 6.83 -13.79
C THR A 135 -15.89 6.82 -14.55
N LEU A 136 -16.92 7.52 -14.08
CA LEU A 136 -18.17 7.72 -14.81
C LEU A 136 -17.92 8.43 -16.14
N TRP A 137 -17.06 9.46 -16.14
CA TRP A 137 -16.72 10.18 -17.36
C TRP A 137 -16.04 9.26 -18.37
N VAL A 138 -15.00 8.53 -17.96
CA VAL A 138 -14.33 7.56 -18.86
C VAL A 138 -15.30 6.49 -19.37
N GLY A 139 -16.22 6.00 -18.54
CA GLY A 139 -17.27 5.08 -18.97
C GLY A 139 -18.18 5.70 -20.03
N ALA A 140 -18.63 6.94 -19.82
CA ALA A 140 -19.48 7.65 -20.78
C ALA A 140 -18.76 7.94 -22.11
N LEU A 141 -17.44 8.20 -22.07
CA LEU A 141 -16.63 8.34 -23.27
C LEU A 141 -16.50 7.04 -24.07
N SER A 142 -16.55 5.89 -23.39
CA SER A 142 -16.44 4.58 -24.03
C SER A 142 -17.72 4.17 -24.76
N GLU A 143 -18.85 4.80 -24.45
CA GLU A 143 -20.13 4.63 -25.16
C GLU A 143 -20.24 5.48 -26.43
N LEU A 144 -19.29 6.40 -26.67
CA LEU A 144 -19.32 7.26 -27.84
C LEU A 144 -18.94 6.48 -29.11
N PRO A 145 -19.79 6.49 -30.16
CA PRO A 145 -19.52 5.76 -31.39
C PRO A 145 -18.31 6.26 -32.18
N ASP A 146 -18.02 7.56 -32.09
CA ASP A 146 -16.94 8.21 -32.84
C ASP A 146 -16.29 9.30 -31.98
N VAL A 147 -14.95 9.26 -31.90
CA VAL A 147 -14.12 10.27 -31.23
C VAL A 147 -14.25 11.64 -31.87
N ALA A 148 -14.67 11.73 -33.13
CA ALA A 148 -14.94 13.00 -33.80
C ALA A 148 -16.12 13.79 -33.16
N GLN A 149 -16.98 13.12 -32.38
CA GLN A 149 -18.12 13.73 -31.67
C GLN A 149 -17.80 14.07 -30.20
N LEU A 150 -16.51 14.04 -29.82
CA LEU A 150 -16.07 14.33 -28.46
C LEU A 150 -16.34 15.79 -28.08
N ASP A 151 -17.47 16.03 -27.40
CA ASP A 151 -17.74 17.25 -26.65
C ASP A 151 -17.52 16.99 -25.15
N LEU A 152 -16.39 17.46 -24.64
CA LEU A 152 -16.00 17.33 -23.23
C LEU A 152 -16.98 18.05 -22.28
N GLY A 153 -17.60 19.15 -22.72
CA GLY A 153 -18.57 19.88 -21.92
C GLY A 153 -19.91 19.15 -21.85
N ALA A 154 -20.37 18.60 -22.98
CA ALA A 154 -21.61 17.84 -23.02
C ALA A 154 -21.50 16.51 -22.25
N THR A 155 -20.36 15.83 -22.29
CA THR A 155 -20.17 14.54 -21.60
C THR A 155 -20.16 14.66 -20.08
N LEU A 156 -19.83 15.84 -19.54
CA LEU A 156 -19.92 16.15 -18.11
C LEU A 156 -21.35 16.43 -17.61
N LEU A 157 -22.33 16.59 -18.51
CA LEU A 157 -23.71 16.79 -18.11
C LEU A 157 -24.22 15.52 -17.38
N PRO A 158 -24.99 15.65 -16.28
CA PRO A 158 -25.41 14.50 -15.48
C PRO A 158 -26.09 13.38 -16.28
N GLN A 159 -26.89 13.75 -17.29
CA GLN A 159 -27.60 12.83 -18.18
C GLN A 159 -26.67 11.98 -19.07
N ASN A 160 -25.49 12.49 -19.42
CA ASN A 160 -24.51 11.78 -20.23
C ASN A 160 -23.53 11.04 -19.33
N LEU A 161 -23.12 11.66 -18.23
CA LEU A 161 -22.21 11.08 -17.26
C LEU A 161 -22.74 9.78 -16.66
N ILE A 162 -24.05 9.68 -16.43
CA ILE A 162 -24.66 8.47 -15.87
C ILE A 162 -24.57 7.27 -16.82
N GLN A 163 -24.39 7.46 -18.13
CA GLN A 163 -24.23 6.34 -19.07
C GLN A 163 -23.01 5.47 -18.74
N GLY A 164 -21.97 6.05 -18.16
CA GLY A 164 -20.77 5.34 -17.72
C GLY A 164 -20.93 4.49 -16.46
N TRP A 165 -22.14 4.38 -15.90
CA TRP A 165 -22.38 3.66 -14.65
C TRP A 165 -21.96 2.17 -14.67
N PRO A 166 -22.12 1.37 -15.75
CA PRO A 166 -21.73 -0.04 -15.72
C PRO A 166 -20.21 -0.19 -15.58
N PHE A 167 -19.46 0.66 -16.28
CA PHE A 167 -18.00 0.73 -16.20
C PHE A 167 -17.55 1.16 -14.79
N ALA A 168 -18.05 2.29 -14.30
CA ALA A 168 -17.67 2.83 -13.00
C ALA A 168 -18.01 1.87 -11.85
N LEU A 169 -19.22 1.28 -11.87
CA LEU A 169 -19.65 0.33 -10.85
C LEU A 169 -18.78 -0.93 -10.84
N THR A 170 -18.45 -1.47 -12.03
CA THR A 170 -17.62 -2.67 -12.15
C THR A 170 -16.20 -2.40 -11.66
N LEU A 171 -15.56 -1.35 -12.17
CA LEU A 171 -14.18 -1.01 -11.85
C LEU A 171 -14.02 -0.62 -10.37
N LEU A 172 -14.84 0.31 -9.88
CA LEU A 172 -14.79 0.73 -8.49
C LEU A 172 -15.22 -0.37 -7.54
N GLY A 173 -16.18 -1.21 -7.92
CA GLY A 173 -16.58 -2.37 -7.14
C GLY A 173 -15.39 -3.31 -6.88
N ILE A 174 -14.68 -3.70 -7.94
CA ILE A 174 -13.51 -4.59 -7.85
C ILE A 174 -12.39 -3.96 -7.02
N LEU A 175 -12.05 -2.69 -7.27
CA LEU A 175 -11.01 -1.97 -6.50
C LEU A 175 -11.39 -1.83 -5.03
N THR A 176 -12.66 -1.51 -4.76
CA THR A 176 -13.17 -1.40 -3.40
C THR A 176 -13.06 -2.74 -2.68
N ALA A 177 -13.50 -3.83 -3.32
CA ALA A 177 -13.37 -5.17 -2.75
C ALA A 177 -11.90 -5.56 -2.51
N HIS A 178 -11.00 -5.22 -3.43
CA HIS A 178 -9.56 -5.45 -3.30
C HIS A 178 -8.97 -4.74 -2.07
N GLU A 179 -9.19 -3.44 -1.95
CA GLU A 179 -8.66 -2.66 -0.82
C GLU A 179 -9.31 -3.03 0.51
N PHE A 180 -10.61 -3.35 0.51
CA PHE A 180 -11.28 -3.83 1.71
C PHE A 180 -10.81 -5.23 2.12
N GLY A 181 -10.39 -6.08 1.18
CA GLY A 181 -9.72 -7.34 1.47
C GLY A 181 -8.45 -7.12 2.31
N HIS A 182 -7.57 -6.22 1.86
CA HIS A 182 -6.40 -5.81 2.64
C HIS A 182 -6.78 -5.21 4.00
N TYR A 183 -7.78 -4.32 4.02
CA TYR A 183 -8.23 -3.65 5.24
C TYR A 183 -8.73 -4.65 6.29
N PHE A 184 -9.64 -5.56 5.92
CA PHE A 184 -10.21 -6.52 6.86
C PHE A 184 -9.16 -7.52 7.36
N ALA A 185 -8.26 -7.99 6.50
CA ALA A 185 -7.16 -8.85 6.92
C ALA A 185 -6.22 -8.13 7.90
N ALA A 186 -5.87 -6.87 7.63
CA ALA A 186 -5.04 -6.08 8.54
C ALA A 186 -5.73 -5.88 9.90
N ARG A 187 -7.03 -5.56 9.90
CA ARG A 187 -7.82 -5.42 11.13
C ARG A 187 -7.94 -6.74 11.91
N TYR A 188 -8.10 -7.87 11.22
CA TYR A 188 -8.10 -9.20 11.82
C TYR A 188 -6.77 -9.50 12.53
N HIS A 189 -5.64 -9.15 11.90
CA HIS A 189 -4.30 -9.28 12.48
C HIS A 189 -3.94 -8.16 13.48
N LYS A 190 -4.90 -7.31 13.85
CA LYS A 190 -4.73 -6.17 14.78
C LYS A 190 -3.69 -5.14 14.32
N VAL A 191 -3.49 -5.02 13.01
CA VAL A 191 -2.63 -4.02 12.39
C VAL A 191 -3.45 -2.75 12.10
N ALA A 192 -2.93 -1.59 12.47
CA ALA A 192 -3.52 -0.30 12.18
C ALA A 192 -3.34 0.10 10.71
N VAL A 193 -4.44 0.37 10.02
CA VAL A 193 -4.49 0.78 8.60
C VAL A 193 -5.40 1.99 8.41
N THR A 194 -5.20 2.75 7.33
CA THR A 194 -6.13 3.80 6.89
C THR A 194 -7.34 3.19 6.17
N LEU A 195 -8.36 4.02 5.96
CA LEU A 195 -9.34 3.74 4.90
C LEU A 195 -8.67 3.86 3.52
N PRO A 196 -9.26 3.28 2.46
CA PRO A 196 -8.71 3.35 1.10
C PRO A 196 -8.60 4.80 0.61
N TYR A 197 -7.48 5.11 -0.05
CA TYR A 197 -7.26 6.33 -0.81
C TYR A 197 -7.44 6.01 -2.28
N PHE A 198 -8.49 6.55 -2.91
CA PHE A 198 -8.69 6.42 -4.34
C PHE A 198 -7.89 7.47 -5.08
N ILE A 199 -7.25 7.09 -6.19
CA ILE A 199 -6.45 8.00 -7.01
C ILE A 199 -7.22 8.24 -8.32
N PRO A 200 -7.83 9.43 -8.48
CA PRO A 200 -8.56 9.74 -9.71
C PRO A 200 -7.60 9.94 -10.88
N MET A 201 -8.00 9.47 -12.06
CA MET A 201 -7.30 9.72 -13.30
C MET A 201 -8.33 9.97 -14.42
N PRO A 202 -8.74 11.23 -14.66
CA PRO A 202 -9.81 11.55 -15.61
C PRO A 202 -9.46 11.26 -17.07
N LEU A 203 -8.20 10.91 -17.35
CA LEU A 203 -7.73 10.48 -18.66
C LEU A 203 -7.36 8.99 -18.59
N GLY A 204 -7.62 8.21 -19.64
CA GLY A 204 -7.29 6.78 -19.67
C GLY A 204 -8.35 5.93 -18.97
N PHE A 205 -7.99 5.23 -17.88
CA PHE A 205 -8.84 4.22 -17.23
C PHE A 205 -9.84 4.76 -16.20
N GLY A 206 -9.86 6.07 -15.94
CA GLY A 206 -10.76 6.70 -14.97
C GLY A 206 -10.20 6.74 -13.54
N THR A 207 -9.29 5.84 -13.19
CA THR A 207 -8.57 5.81 -11.90
C THR A 207 -7.21 5.14 -12.06
N LEU A 208 -6.23 5.53 -11.23
CA LEU A 208 -4.96 4.80 -11.06
C LEU A 208 -5.07 3.64 -10.05
N GLY A 209 -6.26 3.45 -9.47
CA GLY A 209 -6.53 2.47 -8.43
C GLY A 209 -6.78 3.13 -7.08
N ALA A 210 -6.70 2.31 -6.04
CA ALA A 210 -6.78 2.74 -4.67
C ALA A 210 -5.66 2.07 -3.86
N PHE A 211 -5.37 2.60 -2.68
CA PHE A 211 -4.44 1.96 -1.76
C PHE A 211 -4.80 2.25 -0.30
N ILE A 212 -4.54 1.29 0.58
CA ILE A 212 -4.48 1.52 2.02
C ILE A 212 -3.04 1.82 2.48
N ARG A 213 -2.90 2.66 3.50
CA ARG A 213 -1.62 2.91 4.15
C ARG A 213 -1.56 2.20 5.50
N LEU A 214 -0.53 1.37 5.69
CA LEU A 214 -0.19 0.80 6.99
C LEU A 214 0.31 1.91 7.91
N LYS A 215 -0.25 2.00 9.12
CA LYS A 215 0.13 3.02 10.12
C LYS A 215 1.23 2.53 11.06
N GLU A 216 1.55 1.25 11.01
CA GLU A 216 2.58 0.62 11.82
C GLU A 216 3.23 -0.53 11.04
N PRO A 217 4.50 -0.86 11.32
CA PRO A 217 5.17 -1.99 10.68
C PRO A 217 4.44 -3.30 10.97
N VAL A 218 4.29 -4.16 9.96
CA VAL A 218 3.68 -5.48 10.16
C VAL A 218 4.69 -6.39 10.86
N PRO A 219 4.36 -6.92 12.06
CA PRO A 219 5.29 -7.67 12.88
C PRO A 219 5.78 -8.99 12.24
N ASP A 220 4.92 -9.68 11.51
CA ASP A 220 5.16 -11.06 11.07
C ASP A 220 5.01 -11.17 9.55
N ARG A 221 5.97 -11.84 8.88
CA ARG A 221 5.93 -12.09 7.43
C ARG A 221 4.71 -12.89 7.00
N ARG A 222 4.21 -13.80 7.85
CA ARG A 222 2.97 -14.56 7.60
C ARG A 222 1.76 -13.62 7.58
N LYS A 223 1.66 -12.73 8.57
CA LYS A 223 0.60 -11.71 8.60
C LYS A 223 0.70 -10.76 7.41
N LEU A 224 1.92 -10.38 7.02
CA LEU A 224 2.13 -9.54 5.83
C LEU A 224 1.68 -10.27 4.56
N PHE A 225 1.97 -11.56 4.44
CA PHE A 225 1.51 -12.39 3.33
C PHE A 225 -0.02 -12.53 3.32
N ASP A 226 -0.65 -12.81 4.47
CA ASP A 226 -2.10 -12.95 4.59
C ASP A 226 -2.81 -11.64 4.22
N ILE A 227 -2.31 -10.50 4.73
CA ILE A 227 -2.81 -9.17 4.34
C ILE A 227 -2.61 -8.94 2.85
N GLY A 228 -1.44 -9.30 2.32
CA GLY A 228 -1.11 -9.18 0.90
C GLY A 228 -2.11 -9.94 0.04
N VAL A 229 -2.26 -11.25 0.24
CA VAL A 229 -3.10 -12.14 -0.58
C VAL A 229 -4.60 -11.82 -0.46
N ALA A 230 -5.05 -11.32 0.69
CA ALA A 230 -6.47 -11.03 0.94
C ALA A 230 -7.06 -10.04 -0.09
N GLY A 231 -6.28 -9.05 -0.53
CA GLY A 231 -6.74 -8.09 -1.52
C GLY A 231 -6.99 -8.72 -2.89
N GLN A 232 -6.05 -9.51 -3.42
CA GLN A 232 -6.23 -10.15 -4.73
C GLN A 232 -7.38 -11.13 -4.70
N LEU A 233 -7.53 -11.92 -3.62
CA LEU A 233 -8.64 -12.86 -3.49
C LEU A 233 -9.99 -12.15 -3.41
N ALA A 234 -10.11 -11.09 -2.59
CA ALA A 234 -11.36 -10.34 -2.47
C ALA A 234 -11.76 -9.68 -3.80
N GLY A 235 -10.80 -9.07 -4.50
CA GLY A 235 -11.03 -8.51 -5.83
C GLY A 235 -11.44 -9.59 -6.84
N LEU A 236 -10.78 -10.74 -6.85
CA LEU A 236 -11.07 -11.85 -7.78
C LEU A 236 -12.46 -12.44 -7.56
N VAL A 237 -12.87 -12.63 -6.31
CA VAL A 237 -14.21 -13.13 -5.94
C VAL A 237 -15.31 -12.25 -6.50
N LEU A 238 -15.09 -10.93 -6.57
CA LEU A 238 -16.05 -10.01 -7.17
C LEU A 238 -15.89 -9.91 -8.70
N ALA A 239 -14.67 -9.95 -9.21
CA ALA A 239 -14.38 -9.83 -10.64
C ALA A 239 -14.93 -11.01 -11.45
N ILE A 240 -14.89 -12.24 -10.94
CA ILE A 240 -15.38 -13.42 -11.67
C ILE A 240 -16.89 -13.33 -11.97
N PRO A 241 -17.80 -13.10 -11.00
CA PRO A 241 -19.22 -12.91 -11.29
C PRO A 241 -19.48 -11.74 -12.25
N LEU A 242 -18.80 -10.61 -12.06
CA LEU A 242 -18.96 -9.44 -12.91
C LEU A 242 -18.50 -9.72 -14.35
N LEU A 243 -17.45 -10.51 -14.54
CA LEU A 243 -17.01 -10.98 -15.86
C LEU A 243 -18.11 -11.76 -16.57
N PHE A 244 -18.73 -12.74 -15.89
CA PHE A 244 -19.83 -13.51 -16.48
C PHE A 244 -21.06 -12.65 -16.78
N ILE A 245 -21.37 -11.69 -15.91
CA ILE A 245 -22.45 -10.72 -16.14
C ILE A 245 -22.13 -9.89 -17.39
N GLY A 246 -20.92 -9.33 -17.49
CA GLY A 246 -20.47 -8.55 -18.64
C GLY A 246 -20.57 -9.34 -19.94
N LEU A 247 -19.99 -10.55 -19.97
CA LEU A 247 -20.04 -11.44 -21.13
C LEU A 247 -21.47 -11.78 -21.56
N ARG A 248 -22.40 -11.93 -20.62
CA ARG A 248 -23.80 -12.23 -20.94
C ARG A 248 -24.50 -11.08 -21.65
N TYR A 249 -24.13 -9.83 -21.37
CA TYR A 249 -24.73 -8.64 -21.99
C TYR A 249 -23.95 -8.14 -23.21
N THR A 250 -22.74 -8.65 -23.44
CA THR A 250 -21.93 -8.29 -24.62
C THR A 250 -22.52 -8.87 -25.89
N PRO A 251 -22.79 -8.04 -26.92
CA PRO A 251 -23.17 -8.53 -28.24
C PRO A 251 -21.96 -9.18 -28.95
N ILE A 252 -22.20 -10.28 -29.66
CA ILE A 252 -21.17 -10.91 -30.50
C ILE A 252 -21.29 -10.34 -31.92
N GLY A 253 -20.21 -9.74 -32.42
CA GLY A 253 -20.11 -9.22 -33.78
C GLY A 253 -18.99 -9.88 -34.59
N THR A 254 -19.01 -9.65 -35.90
CA THR A 254 -17.91 -10.01 -36.80
C THR A 254 -16.86 -8.91 -36.82
N VAL A 255 -15.60 -9.28 -37.01
CA VAL A 255 -14.51 -8.31 -37.13
C VAL A 255 -14.73 -7.43 -38.37
N PRO A 256 -14.73 -6.09 -38.25
CA PRO A 256 -14.90 -5.19 -39.40
C PRO A 256 -13.77 -5.36 -40.43
N ALA A 257 -14.12 -5.68 -41.67
CA ALA A 257 -13.14 -5.79 -42.75
C ALA A 257 -12.58 -4.42 -43.14
N GLY A 258 -11.25 -4.30 -43.22
CA GLY A 258 -10.57 -3.10 -43.71
C GLY A 258 -10.46 -1.94 -42.71
N GLN A 259 -10.89 -2.13 -41.45
CA GLN A 259 -10.62 -1.17 -40.38
C GLN A 259 -9.58 -1.74 -39.40
N PRO A 260 -8.68 -0.91 -38.84
CA PRO A 260 -7.85 -1.30 -37.72
C PRO A 260 -8.75 -1.67 -36.54
N TYR A 261 -8.60 -2.88 -36.00
CA TYR A 261 -9.30 -3.33 -34.80
C TYR A 261 -8.27 -3.83 -33.79
N MET A 262 -8.60 -3.69 -32.50
CA MET A 262 -7.78 -4.24 -31.43
C MET A 262 -8.42 -5.53 -30.93
N LEU A 263 -7.67 -6.63 -31.02
CA LEU A 263 -8.08 -7.89 -30.41
C LEU A 263 -7.74 -7.88 -28.93
N GLU A 264 -8.72 -8.21 -28.11
CA GLU A 264 -8.50 -8.49 -26.70
C GLU A 264 -7.60 -9.74 -26.54
N GLY A 265 -6.64 -9.66 -25.61
CA GLY A 265 -5.85 -10.83 -25.22
C GLY A 265 -6.70 -11.88 -24.51
N ASN A 266 -6.33 -13.16 -24.65
CA ASN A 266 -7.01 -14.26 -23.96
C ASN A 266 -6.13 -14.82 -22.85
N SER A 267 -6.61 -14.73 -21.61
CA SER A 267 -6.16 -15.62 -20.53
C SER A 267 -6.92 -16.94 -20.58
N ILE A 268 -6.39 -17.99 -19.95
CA ILE A 268 -7.08 -19.29 -19.84
C ILE A 268 -8.46 -19.12 -19.22
N LEU A 269 -8.55 -18.33 -18.14
CA LEU A 269 -9.81 -18.03 -17.47
C LEU A 269 -10.79 -17.29 -18.38
N TYR A 270 -10.32 -16.28 -19.12
CA TYR A 270 -11.19 -15.48 -20.00
C TYR A 270 -11.70 -16.31 -21.18
N TYR A 271 -10.83 -17.11 -21.79
CA TYR A 271 -11.21 -18.03 -22.86
C TYR A 271 -12.23 -19.07 -22.39
N ALA A 272 -12.02 -19.66 -21.21
CA ALA A 272 -12.97 -20.59 -20.60
C ALA A 272 -14.31 -19.91 -20.28
N ALA A 273 -14.29 -18.70 -19.72
CA ALA A 273 -15.50 -17.94 -19.40
C ALA A 273 -16.31 -17.62 -20.67
N LYS A 274 -15.66 -17.20 -21.76
CA LYS A 274 -16.34 -16.98 -23.06
C LYS A 274 -16.92 -18.25 -23.63
N THR A 275 -16.16 -19.34 -23.63
CA THR A 275 -16.62 -20.65 -24.14
C THR A 275 -17.84 -21.14 -23.35
N PHE A 276 -17.80 -20.99 -22.03
CA PHE A 276 -18.92 -21.35 -21.16
C PHE A 276 -20.15 -20.46 -21.40
N THR A 277 -19.96 -19.15 -21.58
CA THR A 277 -21.07 -18.18 -21.69
C THR A 277 -21.74 -18.24 -23.06
N PHE A 278 -20.98 -18.43 -24.14
CA PHE A 278 -21.49 -18.39 -25.51
C PHE A 278 -21.65 -19.78 -26.15
N GLY A 279 -21.24 -20.85 -25.47
CA GLY A 279 -21.31 -22.23 -25.98
C GLY A 279 -20.35 -22.55 -27.11
N ARG A 280 -19.44 -21.62 -27.46
CA ARG A 280 -18.43 -21.78 -28.51
C ARG A 280 -17.14 -21.02 -28.15
N PRO A 281 -15.97 -21.49 -28.61
CA PRO A 281 -14.72 -20.79 -28.38
C PRO A 281 -14.69 -19.46 -29.14
N LEU A 282 -14.26 -18.39 -28.48
CA LEU A 282 -14.08 -17.06 -29.08
C LEU A 282 -12.69 -16.49 -28.74
N PRO A 283 -12.00 -15.84 -29.68
CA PRO A 283 -12.42 -15.53 -31.05
C PRO A 283 -12.49 -16.78 -31.95
N ASP A 284 -13.46 -16.80 -32.86
CA ASP A 284 -13.59 -17.84 -33.88
C ASP A 284 -12.58 -17.55 -35.00
N PRO A 285 -11.63 -18.44 -35.31
CA PRO A 285 -10.65 -18.19 -36.38
C PRO A 285 -11.28 -18.16 -37.78
N VAL A 286 -12.56 -18.52 -37.92
CA VAL A 286 -13.26 -18.65 -39.20
C VAL A 286 -14.17 -17.45 -39.50
N THR A 287 -14.64 -16.70 -38.49
CA THR A 287 -15.60 -15.57 -38.63
C THR A 287 -15.25 -14.39 -37.76
#